data_AF-A0A0Q6X4E2-F1
#
_entry.id   AF-A0A0Q6X4E2-F1
#
_cell.length_a   1.000
_cell.length_b   1.000
_cell.length_c   1.000
_cell.angle_alpha   90.00
_cell.angle_beta   90.00
_cell.angle_gamma   90.00
#
_symmetry.space_group_name_H-M   'P 1'
#
loop_
_entity.id
_entity.type
_entity.pdbx_description
1 polymer ?
#
loop_
_entity_poly.entity_id
_entity_poly.type
_entity_poly.pdbx_seq_one_letter_code
_entity_poly.pdbx_strand_id
1 'polypeptide(L)'
;MNKTWRRALAAASLLALATPWAANAALAELSWGGRFGSGSIIYDRGAADAVDAEGRGSFLDAIVSFHVEGMKLPYGSGGIVLEGTGGSILSRDIVTPCNFFQNCESSSMTFLLGRSHANDPLSYRLTLSLPFALDDLDLIPIREDGQVDTGGEGSSIGGIIRNEFNSPSGNFWAVGFGAGLTHRLLAIAAPVPEPETWALFALGGGVLVWARRRKAAGTGLPTARTVAAA
;
A
#
# COMPACT_ATOMS: atom_id res chain seq x y z
N MET A 1 22.48 -30.62 26.45
CA MET A 1 22.24 -29.88 25.18
C MET A 1 23.59 -29.52 24.55
N ASN A 2 23.86 -30.03 23.34
CA ASN A 2 25.20 -30.00 22.75
C ASN A 2 25.65 -28.57 22.37
N LYS A 3 26.95 -28.26 22.50
CA LYS A 3 27.50 -26.92 22.19
C LYS A 3 27.21 -26.45 20.76
N THR A 4 27.08 -27.40 19.82
CA THR A 4 26.71 -27.18 18.42
C THR A 4 25.28 -26.64 18.27
N TRP A 5 24.33 -27.17 19.03
CA TRP A 5 22.93 -26.76 18.99
C TRP A 5 22.71 -25.33 19.50
N ARG A 6 23.42 -24.91 20.55
CA ARG A 6 23.32 -23.53 21.06
C ARG A 6 23.81 -22.49 20.06
N ARG A 7 24.82 -22.83 19.25
CA ARG A 7 25.35 -21.93 18.20
C ARG A 7 24.42 -21.85 16.99
N ALA A 8 23.80 -22.97 16.61
CA ALA A 8 22.82 -23.01 15.53
C ALA A 8 21.57 -22.18 15.87
N LEU A 9 21.05 -22.31 17.09
CA LEU A 9 19.92 -21.52 17.57
C LEU A 9 20.23 -20.01 17.61
N ALA A 10 21.39 -19.62 18.14
CA ALA A 10 21.79 -18.21 18.20
C ALA A 10 21.94 -17.58 16.79
N ALA A 11 22.51 -18.33 15.84
CA ALA A 11 22.62 -17.90 14.45
C ALA A 11 21.25 -17.79 13.75
N ALA A 12 20.34 -18.74 14.00
CA ALA A 12 18.98 -18.71 13.46
C ALA A 12 18.17 -17.52 14.00
N SER A 13 18.28 -17.19 15.28
CA SER A 13 17.62 -16.01 15.86
C SER A 13 18.17 -14.68 15.34
N LEU A 14 19.48 -14.61 15.05
CA LEU A 14 20.07 -13.41 14.42
C LEU A 14 19.65 -13.27 12.95
N LEU A 15 19.51 -14.38 12.22
CA LEU A 15 18.97 -14.38 10.85
C LEU A 15 17.50 -14.00 10.82
N ALA A 16 16.69 -14.46 11.78
CA ALA A 16 15.28 -14.10 11.89
C ALA A 16 15.05 -12.63 12.30
N LEU A 17 16.01 -12.01 13.01
CA LEU A 17 15.99 -10.57 13.31
C LEU A 17 16.56 -9.71 12.18
N ALA A 18 17.36 -10.30 11.30
CA ALA A 18 17.98 -9.62 10.16
C ALA A 18 17.24 -9.80 8.85
N THR A 19 16.15 -10.57 8.80
CA THR A 19 15.19 -10.45 7.70
C THR A 19 14.51 -9.11 7.89
N PRO A 20 14.81 -8.08 7.06
CA PRO A 20 13.93 -6.95 7.02
C PRO A 20 12.56 -7.57 6.72
N TRP A 21 11.60 -7.34 7.62
CA TRP A 21 10.24 -7.27 7.16
C TRP A 21 10.25 -6.07 6.23
N ALA A 22 10.66 -6.31 4.98
CA ALA A 22 10.48 -5.39 3.90
C ALA A 22 8.96 -5.35 3.76
N ALA A 23 8.33 -4.54 4.60
CA ALA A 23 7.07 -3.93 4.31
C ALA A 23 7.34 -3.26 2.96
N ASN A 24 6.99 -3.96 1.88
CA ASN A 24 6.95 -3.39 0.56
C ASN A 24 5.78 -2.43 0.61
N ALA A 25 6.01 -1.26 1.22
CA ALA A 25 5.15 -0.12 1.01
C ALA A 25 5.20 0.09 -0.50
N ALA A 26 4.11 -0.27 -1.16
CA ALA A 26 3.99 -0.15 -2.60
C ALA A 26 2.97 0.97 -2.79
N LEU A 27 3.45 2.21 -2.67
CA LEU A 27 2.58 3.37 -2.81
C LEU A 27 2.09 3.46 -4.25
N ALA A 28 0.80 3.69 -4.39
CA ALA A 28 0.18 4.01 -5.64
C ALA A 28 -0.58 5.33 -5.51
N GLU A 29 -0.70 6.03 -6.64
CA GLU A 29 -1.48 7.24 -6.75
C GLU A 29 -2.57 7.03 -7.78
N LEU A 30 -3.82 7.15 -7.32
CA LEU A 30 -4.98 7.30 -8.17
C LEU A 30 -5.28 8.80 -8.30
N SER A 31 -5.16 9.37 -9.50
CA SER A 31 -5.49 10.76 -9.76
C SER A 31 -6.48 10.90 -10.92
N TRP A 32 -7.24 11.98 -10.90
CA TRP A 32 -8.20 12.28 -11.95
C TRP A 32 -8.39 13.79 -12.13
N GLY A 33 -8.84 14.15 -13.32
CA GLY A 33 -9.30 15.50 -13.63
C GLY A 33 -10.47 15.43 -14.60
N GLY A 34 -11.53 16.18 -14.31
CA GLY A 34 -12.72 16.22 -15.13
C GLY A 34 -13.58 17.44 -14.86
N ARG A 35 -14.69 17.53 -15.60
CA ARG A 35 -15.61 18.68 -15.53
C ARG A 35 -16.28 18.85 -14.16
N PHE A 36 -16.52 17.75 -13.45
CA PHE A 36 -17.26 17.75 -12.19
C PHE A 36 -16.37 17.56 -10.95
N GLY A 37 -15.05 17.53 -11.13
CA GLY A 37 -14.12 17.35 -10.03
C GLY A 37 -12.72 16.94 -10.50
N SER A 38 -11.79 17.01 -9.58
CA SER A 38 -10.40 16.58 -9.72
C SER A 38 -9.94 16.01 -8.39
N GLY A 39 -8.84 15.27 -8.40
CA GLY A 39 -8.28 14.80 -7.14
C GLY A 39 -7.16 13.82 -7.32
N SER A 40 -6.56 13.47 -6.19
CA SER A 40 -5.59 12.40 -6.04
C SER A 40 -5.78 11.70 -4.71
N ILE A 41 -5.54 10.39 -4.71
CA ILE A 41 -5.49 9.55 -3.52
C ILE A 41 -4.21 8.75 -3.60
N ILE A 42 -3.34 8.93 -2.61
CA ILE A 42 -2.13 8.15 -2.43
C ILE A 42 -2.45 7.07 -1.40
N TYR A 43 -2.18 5.82 -1.74
CA TYR A 43 -2.44 4.68 -0.86
C TYR A 43 -1.34 3.63 -0.92
N ASP A 44 -1.21 2.87 0.16
CA ASP A 44 -0.31 1.73 0.26
C ASP A 44 -1.00 0.46 -0.24
N ARG A 45 -0.49 -0.10 -1.34
CA ARG A 45 -0.96 -1.39 -1.87
C ARG A 45 -0.52 -2.57 -1.01
N GLY A 46 0.49 -2.39 -0.17
CA GLY A 46 0.95 -3.39 0.79
C GLY A 46 0.17 -3.41 2.11
N ALA A 47 -0.82 -2.51 2.26
CA ALA A 47 -1.68 -2.49 3.44
C ALA A 47 -2.41 -3.83 3.61
N ALA A 48 -2.65 -4.21 4.87
CA ALA A 48 -3.27 -5.49 5.18
C ALA A 48 -4.64 -5.62 4.51
N ASP A 49 -4.77 -6.61 3.64
CA ASP A 49 -6.03 -7.01 3.04
C ASP A 49 -6.82 -7.91 3.99
N ALA A 50 -8.09 -7.60 4.15
CA ALA A 50 -9.07 -8.45 4.77
C ALA A 50 -10.21 -8.70 3.79
N VAL A 51 -10.49 -9.97 3.50
CA VAL A 51 -11.71 -10.35 2.81
C VAL A 51 -12.82 -10.46 3.83
N ASP A 52 -13.89 -9.68 3.67
CA ASP A 52 -15.04 -9.82 4.54
C ASP A 52 -15.91 -11.04 4.19
N ALA A 53 -16.93 -11.31 5.00
CA ALA A 53 -17.84 -12.44 4.81
C ALA A 53 -18.64 -12.39 3.48
N GLU A 54 -18.65 -11.24 2.81
CA GLU A 54 -19.32 -11.02 1.51
C GLU A 54 -18.33 -11.13 0.34
N GLY A 55 -17.07 -11.49 0.59
CA GLY A 55 -16.03 -11.58 -0.45
C GLY A 55 -15.48 -10.22 -0.86
N ARG A 56 -15.74 -9.14 -0.11
CA ARG A 56 -15.24 -7.80 -0.44
C ARG A 56 -13.80 -7.65 0.04
N GLY A 57 -12.93 -7.15 -0.83
CA GLY A 57 -11.58 -6.74 -0.45
C GLY A 57 -11.62 -5.48 0.41
N SER A 58 -10.88 -5.48 1.51
CA SER A 58 -10.80 -4.37 2.44
C SER A 58 -9.35 -4.07 2.77
N PHE A 59 -8.87 -2.92 2.31
CA PHE A 59 -7.54 -2.40 2.59
C PHE A 59 -7.64 -1.39 3.71
N LEU A 60 -7.45 -1.86 4.94
CA LEU A 60 -7.57 -1.04 6.14
C LEU A 60 -6.36 -0.12 6.29
N ASP A 61 -6.62 1.13 6.68
CA ASP A 61 -5.61 2.18 6.88
C ASP A 61 -4.64 2.35 5.69
N ALA A 62 -5.11 2.02 4.49
CA ALA A 62 -4.31 2.04 3.26
C ALA A 62 -4.11 3.45 2.70
N ILE A 63 -5.01 4.40 2.97
CA ILE A 63 -4.91 5.76 2.40
C ILE A 63 -3.87 6.57 3.18
N VAL A 64 -2.80 6.98 2.49
CA VAL A 64 -1.75 7.84 3.04
C VAL A 64 -2.20 9.29 3.01
N SER A 65 -2.66 9.77 1.86
CA SER A 65 -3.16 11.13 1.69
C SER A 65 -4.20 11.22 0.58
N PHE A 66 -5.04 12.25 0.64
CA PHE A 66 -6.02 12.54 -0.39
C PHE A 66 -6.21 14.04 -0.57
N HIS A 67 -6.49 14.42 -1.81
CA HIS A 67 -6.98 15.73 -2.25
C HIS A 67 -8.14 15.48 -3.18
N VAL A 68 -9.34 15.95 -2.85
CA VAL A 68 -10.55 15.66 -3.62
C VAL A 68 -11.39 16.91 -3.79
N GLU A 69 -11.64 17.27 -5.03
CA GLU A 69 -12.53 18.35 -5.43
C GLU A 69 -13.77 17.79 -6.12
N GLY A 70 -14.93 18.32 -5.78
CA GLY A 70 -16.20 17.89 -6.36
C GLY A 70 -17.22 19.02 -6.47
N MET A 71 -18.22 18.82 -7.33
CA MET A 71 -19.32 19.76 -7.52
C MET A 71 -20.56 19.30 -6.76
N LYS A 72 -21.21 20.20 -6.00
CA LYS A 72 -22.45 19.86 -5.28
C LYS A 72 -23.63 19.69 -6.25
N LEU A 73 -24.40 18.61 -6.08
CA LEU A 73 -25.62 18.35 -6.86
C LEU A 73 -26.90 18.32 -5.99
N PRO A 74 -28.07 18.68 -6.56
CA PRO A 74 -28.28 19.27 -7.90
C PRO A 74 -27.64 20.67 -8.00
N TYR A 75 -27.08 21.00 -9.18
CA TYR A 75 -26.19 22.15 -9.46
C TYR A 75 -26.36 23.34 -8.53
N GLY A 76 -25.63 23.30 -7.40
CA GLY A 76 -25.48 24.43 -6.50
C GLY A 76 -24.21 25.20 -6.84
N SER A 77 -24.12 26.48 -6.46
CA SER A 77 -22.91 27.30 -6.61
C SER A 77 -21.76 26.89 -5.68
N GLY A 78 -21.76 25.65 -5.17
CA GLY A 78 -20.81 25.17 -4.16
C GLY A 78 -19.99 24.01 -4.69
N GLY A 79 -18.66 24.14 -4.61
CA GLY A 79 -17.74 23.02 -4.66
C GLY A 79 -17.51 22.43 -3.28
N ILE A 80 -16.87 21.26 -3.24
CA ILE A 80 -16.22 20.73 -2.05
C ILE A 80 -14.74 20.55 -2.36
N VAL A 81 -13.89 20.85 -1.38
CA VAL A 81 -12.47 20.52 -1.37
C VAL A 81 -12.22 19.72 -0.09
N LEU A 82 -11.72 18.50 -0.24
CA LEU A 82 -11.38 17.60 0.85
C LEU A 82 -9.90 17.30 0.78
N GLU A 83 -9.18 17.63 1.85
CA GLU A 83 -7.76 17.37 1.98
C GLU A 83 -7.52 16.66 3.32
N GLY A 84 -6.67 15.64 3.32
CA GLY A 84 -6.34 14.95 4.55
C GLY A 84 -5.46 13.73 4.35
N THR A 85 -5.31 12.99 5.45
CA THR A 85 -4.54 11.75 5.54
C THR A 85 -5.39 10.67 6.20
N GLY A 86 -5.02 9.42 5.99
CA GLY A 86 -5.71 8.28 6.57
C GLY A 86 -7.00 7.93 5.84
N GLY A 87 -7.32 6.64 5.91
CA GLY A 87 -8.55 6.10 5.36
C GLY A 87 -8.40 4.65 4.92
N SER A 88 -9.50 4.06 4.49
CA SER A 88 -9.53 2.68 4.02
C SER A 88 -10.13 2.59 2.63
N ILE A 89 -9.80 1.52 1.91
CA ILE A 89 -10.36 1.24 0.59
C ILE A 89 -11.16 -0.04 0.68
N LEU A 90 -12.40 -0.01 0.18
CA LEU A 90 -13.28 -1.16 0.07
C LEU A 90 -13.55 -1.41 -1.42
N SER A 91 -13.29 -2.61 -1.90
CA SER A 91 -13.67 -3.03 -3.25
C SER A 91 -14.91 -3.93 -3.18
N ARG A 92 -15.78 -3.80 -4.18
CA ARG A 92 -16.94 -4.67 -4.31
C ARG A 92 -17.28 -4.85 -5.78
N ASP A 93 -17.35 -6.10 -6.24
CA ASP A 93 -17.95 -6.39 -7.52
C ASP A 93 -19.45 -6.19 -7.45
N ILE A 94 -19.97 -5.45 -8.42
CA ILE A 94 -21.39 -5.21 -8.56
C ILE A 94 -21.76 -5.77 -9.92
N VAL A 95 -22.49 -6.88 -9.94
CA VAL A 95 -23.10 -7.35 -11.18
C VAL A 95 -24.42 -6.59 -11.34
N THR A 96 -24.36 -5.35 -11.84
CA THR A 96 -25.58 -4.64 -12.25
C THR A 96 -25.83 -4.92 -13.73
N PRO A 97 -26.97 -5.55 -14.11
CA PRO A 97 -27.29 -5.74 -15.51
C PRO A 97 -27.39 -4.37 -16.19
N CYS A 98 -26.73 -4.22 -17.34
CA CYS A 98 -26.71 -2.98 -18.09
C CYS A 98 -28.15 -2.47 -18.32
N ASN A 99 -28.44 -1.24 -17.93
CA ASN A 99 -29.69 -0.61 -18.34
C ASN A 99 -29.56 -0.07 -19.78
N PHE A 100 -30.70 0.29 -20.38
CA PHE A 100 -30.78 0.79 -21.76
C PHE A 100 -29.90 2.04 -22.02
N PHE A 101 -29.42 2.70 -20.97
CA PHE A 101 -28.52 3.86 -21.03
C PHE A 101 -27.02 3.51 -20.90
N GLN A 102 -26.64 2.23 -21.06
CA GLN A 102 -25.25 1.75 -21.17
C GLN A 102 -24.34 1.89 -19.94
N ASN A 103 -24.88 2.23 -18.77
CA ASN A 103 -24.09 2.19 -17.54
C ASN A 103 -24.04 0.75 -17.03
N CYS A 104 -23.09 -0.03 -17.56
CA CYS A 104 -22.73 -1.32 -17.00
C CYS A 104 -21.77 -1.06 -15.83
N GLU A 105 -22.29 -0.95 -14.61
CA GLU A 105 -21.42 -0.99 -13.43
C GLU A 105 -21.07 -2.45 -13.20
N SER A 106 -19.78 -2.77 -13.32
CA SER A 106 -19.23 -4.11 -13.09
C SER A 106 -18.61 -4.21 -11.70
N SER A 107 -18.12 -3.09 -11.17
CA SER A 107 -17.56 -3.02 -9.82
C SER A 107 -17.70 -1.61 -9.24
N SER A 108 -17.51 -1.53 -7.92
CA SER A 108 -17.42 -0.27 -7.20
C SER A 108 -16.22 -0.29 -6.28
N MET A 109 -15.58 0.87 -6.14
CA MET A 109 -14.52 1.09 -5.18
C MET A 109 -14.90 2.23 -4.26
N THR A 110 -14.85 2.00 -2.95
CA THR A 110 -15.23 2.98 -1.94
C THR A 110 -14.02 3.38 -1.12
N PHE A 111 -13.73 4.67 -1.10
CA PHE A 111 -12.72 5.30 -0.26
C PHE A 111 -13.38 5.90 0.97
N LEU A 112 -12.92 5.47 2.12
CA LEU A 112 -13.32 5.94 3.43
C LEU A 112 -12.31 6.98 3.90
N LEU A 113 -12.57 8.26 3.65
CA LEU A 113 -11.62 9.35 3.82
C LEU A 113 -11.65 9.91 5.25
N GLY A 114 -10.46 10.11 5.83
CA GLY A 114 -10.27 10.73 7.16
C GLY A 114 -10.45 9.78 8.34
N ARG A 115 -10.44 8.45 8.11
CA ARG A 115 -10.44 7.43 9.16
C ARG A 115 -9.00 6.93 9.37
N SER A 116 -8.37 7.23 10.50
CA SER A 116 -7.03 6.72 10.83
C SER A 116 -7.03 5.33 11.46
N HIS A 117 -8.16 4.88 12.00
CA HIS A 117 -8.33 3.55 12.57
C HIS A 117 -9.73 3.00 12.27
N ALA A 118 -9.87 1.67 12.21
CA ALA A 118 -11.18 1.06 12.37
C ALA A 118 -11.81 1.60 13.68
N ASN A 119 -13.02 2.15 13.80
CA ASN A 119 -13.59 2.83 15.00
C ASN A 119 -13.47 4.35 14.99
N ASP A 120 -12.56 4.94 14.22
CA ASP A 120 -12.57 6.40 14.07
C ASP A 120 -13.81 6.86 13.28
N PRO A 121 -14.42 7.98 13.67
CA PRO A 121 -15.56 8.57 12.97
C PRO A 121 -15.25 8.86 11.49
N LEU A 122 -16.02 8.26 10.56
CA LEU A 122 -15.85 8.45 9.10
C LEU A 122 -16.27 9.84 8.62
N SER A 123 -15.32 10.66 8.18
CA SER A 123 -15.63 12.02 7.76
C SER A 123 -16.33 12.06 6.39
N TYR A 124 -15.82 11.31 5.41
CA TYR A 124 -16.36 11.30 4.05
C TYR A 124 -16.23 9.92 3.38
N ARG A 125 -17.21 9.58 2.54
CA ARG A 125 -17.20 8.39 1.68
C ARG A 125 -17.21 8.82 0.22
N LEU A 126 -16.17 8.45 -0.53
CA LEU A 126 -16.12 8.58 -1.97
C LEU A 126 -16.35 7.19 -2.59
N THR A 127 -17.42 7.02 -3.35
CA THR A 127 -17.70 5.79 -4.09
C THR A 127 -17.49 6.02 -5.58
N LEU A 128 -16.65 5.19 -6.20
CA LEU A 128 -16.42 5.15 -7.63
C LEU A 128 -17.17 3.97 -8.23
N SER A 129 -17.87 4.22 -9.32
CA SER A 129 -18.50 3.21 -10.17
C SER A 129 -17.57 2.92 -11.35
N LEU A 130 -17.15 1.67 -11.49
CA LEU A 130 -16.20 1.25 -12.50
C LEU A 130 -16.89 0.37 -13.56
N PRO A 131 -16.61 0.58 -14.86
CA PRO A 131 -17.22 -0.20 -15.94
C PRO A 131 -16.58 -1.59 -16.13
N PHE A 132 -15.47 -1.85 -15.46
CA PHE A 132 -14.72 -3.12 -15.52
C PHE A 132 -14.78 -3.85 -14.17
N ALA A 133 -14.61 -5.17 -14.22
CA ALA A 133 -14.46 -5.98 -13.01
C ALA A 133 -13.12 -5.64 -12.33
N LEU A 134 -13.10 -5.68 -10.99
CA LEU A 134 -11.84 -5.74 -10.27
C LEU A 134 -11.43 -7.22 -10.22
N ASP A 135 -10.15 -7.52 -10.40
CA ASP A 135 -9.70 -8.89 -10.17
C ASP A 135 -9.91 -9.23 -8.68
N ASP A 136 -10.26 -10.49 -8.38
CA ASP A 136 -10.56 -10.96 -7.02
C ASP A 136 -9.46 -10.48 -6.05
N LEU A 137 -9.80 -9.49 -5.22
CA LEU A 137 -8.93 -8.85 -4.19
C LEU A 137 -7.96 -7.76 -4.67
N ASP A 138 -8.05 -7.26 -5.90
CA ASP A 138 -7.11 -6.25 -6.39
C ASP A 138 -7.71 -4.83 -6.43
N LEU A 139 -6.85 -3.85 -6.14
CA LEU A 139 -7.08 -2.44 -6.42
C LEU A 139 -7.08 -2.24 -7.95
N ILE A 140 -7.46 -1.05 -8.45
CA ILE A 140 -7.50 -0.78 -9.90
C ILE A 140 -6.21 -1.30 -10.56
N PRO A 141 -6.28 -2.18 -11.58
CA PRO A 141 -5.09 -2.74 -12.18
C PRO A 141 -4.20 -1.63 -12.75
N ILE A 142 -2.90 -1.69 -12.44
CA ILE A 142 -1.89 -0.77 -12.96
C ILE A 142 -1.24 -1.43 -14.15
N ARG A 143 -1.42 -0.86 -15.35
CA ARG A 143 -0.65 -1.28 -16.53
C ARG A 143 0.81 -0.87 -16.36
N GLU A 144 1.72 -1.55 -17.07
CA GLU A 144 3.16 -1.21 -17.07
C GLU A 144 3.44 0.24 -17.51
N ASP A 145 2.54 0.86 -18.27
CA ASP A 145 2.60 2.26 -18.71
C ASP A 145 2.02 3.26 -17.69
N GLY A 146 1.50 2.81 -16.55
CA GLY A 146 0.88 3.64 -15.51
C GLY A 146 -0.48 4.24 -15.90
N GLN A 147 -1.12 3.73 -16.96
CA GLN A 147 -2.49 4.07 -17.32
C GLN A 147 -3.45 3.01 -16.77
N VAL A 148 -4.70 3.40 -16.52
CA VAL A 148 -5.78 2.46 -16.20
C VAL A 148 -6.36 1.94 -17.49
N ASP A 149 -6.47 0.62 -17.61
CA ASP A 149 -7.27 0.04 -18.69
C ASP A 149 -8.75 0.29 -18.38
N THR A 150 -9.31 1.34 -18.99
CA THR A 150 -10.73 1.69 -18.82
C THR A 150 -11.66 0.82 -19.68
N GLY A 151 -11.13 -0.21 -20.34
CA GLY A 151 -11.91 -1.16 -21.14
C GLY A 151 -12.36 -0.61 -22.50
N GLY A 152 -11.84 0.54 -22.94
CA GLY A 152 -12.08 1.12 -24.26
C GLY A 152 -12.33 2.64 -24.24
N GLU A 153 -12.18 3.27 -25.42
CA GLU A 153 -12.51 4.68 -25.62
C GLU A 153 -13.99 4.94 -25.30
N GLY A 154 -14.26 5.79 -24.30
CA GLY A 154 -15.62 6.26 -23.98
C GLY A 154 -16.20 5.80 -22.64
N SER A 155 -15.52 4.92 -21.91
CA SER A 155 -15.90 4.52 -20.55
C SER A 155 -15.68 5.67 -19.56
N SER A 156 -16.77 6.30 -19.09
CA SER A 156 -16.69 7.30 -18.02
C SER A 156 -16.76 6.65 -16.65
N ILE A 157 -15.79 6.93 -15.79
CA ILE A 157 -15.88 6.56 -14.37
C ILE A 157 -16.68 7.66 -13.65
N GLY A 158 -17.71 7.26 -12.94
CA GLY A 158 -18.50 8.16 -12.11
C GLY A 158 -18.09 8.03 -10.65
N GLY A 159 -18.21 9.10 -9.87
CA GLY A 159 -18.13 8.95 -8.43
C GLY A 159 -18.95 9.96 -7.66
N ILE A 160 -19.26 9.58 -6.43
CA ILE A 160 -20.12 10.31 -5.53
C ILE A 160 -19.43 10.43 -4.17
N ILE A 161 -19.31 11.65 -3.67
CA ILE A 161 -18.90 11.92 -2.29
C ILE A 161 -20.15 12.13 -1.43
N ARG A 162 -20.16 11.49 -0.27
CA ARG A 162 -21.15 11.69 0.79
C ARG A 162 -20.44 11.99 2.11
N ASN A 163 -21.02 12.90 2.89
CA ASN A 163 -20.63 13.12 4.28
C ASN A 163 -21.51 12.22 5.15
N GLU A 164 -20.90 11.31 5.92
CA GLU A 164 -21.64 10.34 6.74
C GLU A 164 -22.17 10.94 8.04
N PHE A 165 -21.56 12.01 8.55
CA PHE A 165 -22.00 12.67 9.78
C PHE A 165 -23.26 13.52 9.61
N ASN A 166 -23.41 14.17 8.47
CA ASN A 166 -24.33 15.31 8.34
C ASN A 166 -25.34 15.25 7.19
N SER A 167 -25.51 14.12 6.50
CA SER A 167 -26.45 14.05 5.37
C SER A 167 -27.69 13.16 5.59
N PRO A 168 -28.58 13.48 6.56
CA PRO A 168 -29.98 13.06 6.45
C PRO A 168 -30.68 13.69 5.24
N SER A 169 -30.12 14.77 4.68
CA SER A 169 -30.76 15.61 3.66
C SER A 169 -30.52 15.16 2.22
N GLY A 170 -29.93 13.99 1.98
CA GLY A 170 -29.71 13.45 0.63
C GLY A 170 -28.73 14.25 -0.25
N ASN A 171 -28.04 15.24 0.30
CA ASN A 171 -27.04 16.02 -0.43
C ASN A 171 -25.82 15.14 -0.71
N PHE A 172 -25.34 15.20 -1.94
CA PHE A 172 -24.10 14.55 -2.38
C PHE A 172 -23.33 15.49 -3.29
N TRP A 173 -22.03 15.26 -3.39
CA TRP A 173 -21.18 15.93 -4.35
C TRP A 173 -20.82 14.92 -5.44
N ALA A 174 -21.04 15.29 -6.69
CA ALA A 174 -20.55 14.51 -7.80
C ALA A 174 -19.07 14.79 -7.99
N VAL A 175 -18.33 13.73 -8.31
CA VAL A 175 -16.95 13.81 -8.77
C VAL A 175 -16.94 13.19 -10.15
N GLY A 176 -16.48 13.95 -11.13
CA GLY A 176 -16.43 13.51 -12.51
C GLY A 176 -15.03 13.05 -12.85
N PHE A 177 -14.88 11.76 -13.15
CA PHE A 177 -13.63 11.18 -13.62
C PHE A 177 -13.74 11.15 -15.14
N GLY A 178 -13.35 12.27 -15.77
CA GLY A 178 -13.28 12.35 -17.23
C GLY A 178 -12.19 11.45 -17.79
N ALA A 179 -11.83 11.65 -19.07
CA ALA A 179 -10.77 10.93 -19.79
C ALA A 179 -9.34 11.09 -19.22
N GLY A 180 -9.18 11.44 -17.94
CA GLY A 180 -7.92 11.72 -17.27
C GLY A 180 -7.71 10.95 -15.98
N LEU A 181 -8.37 9.80 -15.78
CA LEU A 181 -8.07 8.91 -14.66
C LEU A 181 -6.69 8.26 -14.89
N THR A 182 -5.74 8.56 -14.02
CA THR A 182 -4.38 8.04 -14.06
C THR A 182 -4.13 7.24 -12.80
N HIS A 183 -3.54 6.06 -12.92
CA HIS A 183 -3.18 5.22 -11.77
C HIS A 183 -1.74 4.74 -11.93
N ARG A 184 -0.84 5.27 -11.10
CA ARG A 184 0.58 5.00 -11.21
C ARG A 184 1.17 4.49 -9.90
N LEU A 185 2.14 3.59 -10.01
CA LEU A 185 3.01 3.26 -8.90
C LEU A 185 3.91 4.46 -8.61
N LEU A 186 3.97 4.86 -7.35
CA LEU A 186 4.94 5.82 -6.90
C LEU A 186 6.22 5.06 -6.58
N ALA A 187 7.31 5.43 -7.24
CA ALA A 187 8.63 4.96 -6.87
C ALA A 187 8.96 5.52 -5.48
N ILE A 188 8.70 4.74 -4.44
CA ILE A 188 9.22 5.06 -3.11
C ILE A 188 10.73 4.91 -3.22
N ALA A 189 11.47 5.92 -2.76
CA ALA A 189 12.89 5.75 -2.53
C ALA A 189 13.10 4.44 -1.77
N ALA A 190 13.94 3.54 -2.32
CA ALA A 190 14.28 2.30 -1.64
C ALA A 190 14.58 2.63 -0.17
N PRO A 191 14.03 1.88 0.81
CA PRO A 191 14.18 2.20 2.22
C PRO A 191 15.62 2.59 2.49
N VAL A 192 15.85 3.86 2.84
CA VAL A 192 17.20 4.31 3.15
C VAL A 192 17.58 3.55 4.41
N PRO A 193 18.62 2.69 4.39
CA PRO A 193 18.91 1.88 5.55
C PRO A 193 19.21 2.84 6.70
N GLU A 194 18.46 2.70 7.79
CA GLU A 194 18.60 3.60 8.92
C GLU A 194 20.06 3.59 9.41
N PRO A 195 20.57 4.72 9.95
CA PRO A 195 21.95 4.79 10.45
C PRO A 195 22.26 3.65 11.45
N GLU A 196 21.25 3.24 12.21
CA GLU A 196 21.31 2.14 13.17
C GLU A 196 21.50 0.78 12.50
N THR A 197 20.84 0.55 11.36
CA THR A 197 21.03 -0.66 10.54
C THR A 197 22.48 -0.77 10.08
N TRP A 198 23.07 0.32 9.61
CA TRP A 198 24.49 0.37 9.25
C TRP A 198 25.41 0.14 10.46
N ALA A 199 25.09 0.73 11.61
CA ALA A 199 25.84 0.53 12.84
C ALA A 199 25.84 -0.95 13.26
N LEU A 200 24.69 -1.63 13.16
CA LEU A 200 24.57 -3.06 13.46
C LEU A 200 25.36 -3.93 12.46
N PHE A 201 25.30 -3.62 11.17
CA PHE A 201 26.12 -4.31 10.17
C PHE A 201 27.61 -4.12 10.42
N ALA A 202 28.04 -2.90 10.74
CA ALA A 202 29.43 -2.60 11.07
C ALA A 202 29.89 -3.33 12.32
N LEU A 203 29.05 -3.37 13.37
CA LEU A 203 29.36 -4.04 14.63
C LEU A 203 29.42 -5.56 14.45
N GLY A 204 28.45 -6.15 13.72
CA GLY A 204 28.46 -7.57 13.36
C GLY A 204 29.68 -7.96 12.54
N GLY A 205 30.03 -7.15 11.53
CA GLY A 205 31.24 -7.32 10.73
C GLY A 205 32.52 -7.25 11.57
N GLY A 206 32.60 -6.28 12.49
CA GLY A 206 33.72 -6.11 13.41
C GLY A 206 33.94 -7.33 14.32
N VAL A 207 32.86 -7.88 14.88
CA VAL A 207 32.93 -9.09 15.72
C VAL A 207 33.44 -10.31 14.94
N LEU A 208 32.98 -10.50 13.70
CA LEU A 208 33.42 -11.60 12.85
C LEU A 208 34.90 -11.51 12.49
N VAL A 209 35.38 -10.31 12.13
CA VAL A 209 36.80 -10.06 11.82
C VAL A 209 37.66 -10.32 13.05
N TRP A 210 37.25 -9.85 14.22
CA TRP A 210 37.97 -10.05 15.48
C TRP A 210 38.05 -11.53 15.88
N ALA A 211 36.94 -12.26 15.77
CA ALA A 211 36.89 -13.69 16.07
C ALA A 211 37.83 -14.50 15.15
N ARG A 212 37.90 -14.14 13.85
CA ARG A 212 38.79 -14.79 12.88
C ARG A 212 40.27 -14.56 13.22
N ARG A 213 40.63 -13.35 13.66
CA ARG A 213 42.01 -13.00 14.09
C ARG A 213 42.46 -13.82 15.30
N ARG A 214 41.59 -13.97 16.32
CA ARG A 214 41.92 -14.79 17.51
C ARG A 214 42.12 -16.27 17.18
N LYS A 215 41.34 -16.82 16.26
CA LYS A 215 41.48 -18.22 15.85
C LYS A 215 42.80 -18.48 15.11
N ALA A 216 43.23 -17.55 14.25
CA ALA A 216 44.50 -17.65 13.54
C ALA A 216 45.72 -17.59 14.48
N ALA A 217 45.68 -16.75 15.51
CA ALA A 217 46.75 -16.62 16.49
C ALA A 217 46.94 -17.86 17.39
N GLY A 218 45.89 -18.67 17.58
CA GLY A 218 45.94 -19.87 18.43
C GLY A 218 46.44 -21.14 17.75
N THR A 219 46.63 -21.14 16.42
CA THR A 219 47.08 -22.29 15.62
C THR A 219 48.58 -22.29 15.33
N GLY A 220 49.37 -21.54 16.08
CA GLY A 220 50.82 -21.75 16.16
C GLY A 220 51.12 -23.06 16.88
N LEU A 221 50.97 -24.19 16.16
CA LEU A 221 51.47 -25.49 16.61
C LEU A 221 52.96 -25.33 16.89
N PRO A 222 53.45 -25.69 18.10
CA PRO A 222 54.87 -25.70 18.36
C PRO A 222 55.51 -26.66 17.37
N THR A 223 56.31 -26.11 16.45
CA THR A 223 57.11 -26.87 15.51
C THR A 223 57.99 -27.80 16.34
N ALA A 224 57.64 -29.08 16.37
CA ALA A 224 58.38 -30.10 17.11
C ALA A 224 59.82 -30.07 16.61
N ARG A 225 60.73 -29.59 17.47
CA ARG A 225 62.16 -29.59 17.22
C ARG A 225 62.59 -31.05 17.15
N THR A 226 62.84 -31.55 15.94
CA THR A 226 63.50 -32.82 15.71
C THR A 226 64.89 -32.73 16.31
N VAL A 227 65.10 -33.42 17.44
CA VAL A 227 66.43 -33.63 18.01
C VAL A 227 67.10 -34.69 17.14
N ALA A 228 68.14 -34.28 16.41
CA ALA A 228 69.02 -35.20 15.73
C ALA A 228 69.80 -36.00 16.78
N ALA A 229 69.64 -37.33 16.76
CA ALA A 229 70.50 -38.23 17.51
C ALA A 229 71.72 -38.58 16.65
N ALA A 230 72.87 -38.52 17.30
CA ALA A 230 74.20 -38.88 16.79
C ALA A 230 74.42 -40.40 16.76
#